data_AF-A0AAW6H6D3-F1
#
_entry.id   AF-A0AAW6H6D3-F1
#
_cell.length_a   1.000
_cell.length_b   1.000
_cell.length_c   1.000
_cell.angle_alpha   90.00
_cell.angle_beta   90.00
_cell.angle_gamma   90.00
#
_symmetry.space_group_name_H-M   'P 1'
#
loop_
_entity.id
_entity.type
_entity.pdbx_description
1 polymer ?
#
loop_
_entity_poly.entity_id
_entity_poly.type
_entity_poly.pdbx_seq_one_letter_code
_entity_poly.pdbx_strand_id
1 'polypeptide(L)' 'LIEKMERGQYGWLDYVNHFSPEWQEEYTRYCKEHGLMVGNESAAEFVHYKDEQLEAAMESGDA' A
#
# COMPACT_ATOMS: atom_id res chain seq x y z
N LEU A 1 -9.31 13.47 -1.51
CA LEU A 1 -8.05 12.69 -1.76
C LEU A 1 -8.24 11.70 -2.91
N ILE A 2 -9.33 10.93 -2.94
CA ILE A 2 -9.68 10.02 -4.04
C ILE A 2 -9.94 10.76 -5.37
N GLU A 3 -10.51 11.97 -5.31
CA GLU A 3 -10.76 12.83 -6.51
C GLU A 3 -9.50 13.22 -7.31
N LYS A 4 -8.29 13.11 -6.71
CA LYS A 4 -7.02 13.37 -7.43
C LYS A 4 -6.39 12.10 -8.03
N MET A 5 -6.73 10.90 -7.52
CA MET A 5 -6.32 9.63 -8.13
C MET A 5 -7.00 9.43 -9.48
N GLU A 6 -8.28 9.78 -9.59
CA GLU A 6 -9.03 9.69 -10.87
C GLU A 6 -8.48 10.62 -11.96
N ARG A 7 -7.72 11.66 -11.61
CA ARG A 7 -7.03 12.54 -12.57
C ARG A 7 -5.67 12.03 -13.02
N GLY A 8 -5.19 10.89 -12.51
CA GLY A 8 -3.90 10.30 -12.87
C GLY A 8 -2.67 11.12 -12.41
N GLN A 9 -2.87 12.10 -11.52
CA GLN A 9 -1.78 12.97 -11.03
C GLN A 9 -1.04 12.40 -9.83
N TYR A 10 -1.66 11.46 -9.12
CA TYR A 10 -1.13 10.84 -7.91
C TYR A 10 -1.06 9.33 -8.13
N GLY A 11 0.14 8.77 -7.99
CA GLY A 11 0.37 7.34 -8.09
C GLY A 11 0.26 6.65 -6.73
N TRP A 12 0.16 5.31 -6.75
CA TRP A 12 0.15 4.47 -5.55
C TRP A 12 1.33 4.74 -4.59
N LEU A 13 2.50 5.09 -5.11
CA LEU A 13 3.66 5.46 -4.29
C LEU A 13 3.37 6.69 -3.43
N ASP A 14 2.69 7.68 -4.01
CA ASP A 14 2.35 8.91 -3.31
C ASP A 14 1.23 8.66 -2.28
N TYR A 15 0.29 7.76 -2.60
CA TYR A 15 -0.73 7.31 -1.66
C TYR A 15 -0.13 6.64 -0.41
N VAL A 16 0.81 5.71 -0.57
CA VAL A 16 1.51 5.06 0.56
C VAL A 16 2.30 6.07 1.38
N ASN A 17 2.97 7.03 0.72
CA ASN A 17 3.69 8.12 1.40
C ASN A 17 2.78 9.10 2.13
N HIS A 18 1.55 9.32 1.64
CA HIS A 18 0.55 10.19 2.29
C HIS A 18 -0.24 9.49 3.38
N PHE A 19 -0.24 8.15 3.43
CA PHE A 19 -0.99 7.39 4.43
C PHE A 19 -0.38 7.55 5.83
N SER A 20 0.89 7.16 6.00
CA SER A 20 1.65 7.30 7.24
C SER A 20 3.14 6.99 7.00
N PRO A 21 4.06 7.55 7.82
CA PRO A 21 5.48 7.21 7.76
C PRO A 21 5.74 5.72 8.03
N GLU A 22 4.94 5.09 8.90
CA GLU A 22 5.03 3.65 9.19
C GLU A 22 4.76 2.79 7.95
N TRP A 23 3.79 3.18 7.12
CA TRP A 23 3.48 2.50 5.87
C TRP A 23 4.61 2.63 4.86
N GLN A 24 5.25 3.79 4.78
CA GLN A 24 6.42 4.00 3.93
C GLN A 24 7.60 3.12 4.36
N GLU A 25 7.89 3.01 5.65
CA GLU A 25 8.96 2.15 6.17
C GLU A 25 8.69 0.67 5.87
N GLU A 26 7.47 0.21 6.15
CA GLU A 26 7.03 -1.16 5.87
C GLU A 26 7.07 -1.47 4.37
N TYR A 27 6.62 -0.54 3.53
CA TYR A 27 6.67 -0.68 2.07
C TYR A 27 8.11 -0.73 1.55
N THR A 28 9.00 0.11 2.10
CA THR A 28 10.42 0.12 1.71
C THR A 28 11.09 -1.20 2.09
N ARG A 29 10.73 -1.75 3.24
CA ARG A 29 11.20 -3.05 3.70
C ARG A 29 10.64 -4.19 2.85
N TYR A 30 9.34 -4.18 2.56
CA TYR A 30 8.67 -5.13 1.68
C TYR A 30 9.33 -5.16 0.29
N CYS A 31 9.58 -4.00 -0.30
CA CYS A 31 10.29 -3.91 -1.58
C CYS A 31 11.70 -4.52 -1.53
N LYS A 32 12.45 -4.26 -0.44
CA LYS A 32 13.79 -4.82 -0.26
C LYS A 32 13.78 -6.34 -0.06
N GLU A 33 12.84 -6.87 0.72
CA GLU A 33 12.74 -8.31 0.99
C GLU A 33 12.27 -9.10 -0.24
N HIS A 34 11.35 -8.54 -1.02
CA HIS A 34 10.83 -9.16 -2.25
C HIS A 34 11.64 -8.83 -3.51
N GLY A 35 12.66 -7.97 -3.41
CA GLY A 35 13.45 -7.50 -4.55
C GLY A 35 12.66 -6.66 -5.55
N LEU A 36 11.57 -6.02 -5.09
CA LEU A 36 10.72 -5.15 -5.90
C LEU A 36 11.30 -3.73 -5.98
N MET A 37 11.10 -3.07 -7.12
CA MET A 37 11.52 -1.69 -7.30
C MET A 37 10.48 -0.75 -6.71
N VAL A 38 10.91 0.15 -5.82
CA VAL A 38 10.06 1.19 -5.23
C VAL A 38 9.43 2.03 -6.34
N GLY A 39 8.14 1.85 -6.58
CA GLY A 39 7.40 2.50 -7.65
C GLY A 39 5.88 2.37 -7.49
N ASN A 40 5.13 2.85 -8.48
CA ASN A 40 3.66 2.76 -8.43
C ASN A 40 3.14 1.32 -8.49
N GLU A 41 3.80 0.45 -9.25
CA GLU A 41 3.40 -0.95 -9.37
C GLU A 41 3.56 -1.70 -8.03
N SER A 42 4.72 -1.57 -7.39
CA SER A 42 4.97 -2.21 -6.10
C SER A 42 4.15 -1.59 -4.96
N ALA A 43 3.85 -0.29 -5.03
CA ALA A 43 2.99 0.35 -4.05
C ALA A 43 1.53 -0.11 -4.19
N ALA A 44 1.04 -0.37 -5.41
CA ALA A 44 -0.27 -0.96 -5.62
C ALA A 44 -0.37 -2.35 -4.99
N GLU A 45 0.63 -3.21 -5.23
CA GLU A 45 0.72 -4.55 -4.63
C GLU A 45 0.75 -4.50 -3.11
N PHE A 46 1.53 -3.58 -2.53
CA PHE A 46 1.61 -3.42 -1.08
C PHE A 46 0.28 -2.98 -0.46
N VAL A 47 -0.43 -2.04 -1.11
CA VAL A 47 -1.77 -1.60 -0.67
C VAL A 47 -2.74 -2.78 -0.73
N HIS A 48 -2.75 -3.54 -1.83
CA HIS A 48 -3.59 -4.73 -1.99
C HIS A 48 -3.30 -5.77 -0.91
N TYR A 49 -2.03 -6.06 -0.66
CA TYR A 49 -1.59 -6.98 0.39
C TYR A 49 -2.03 -6.55 1.79
N LYS A 50 -2.02 -5.24 2.08
CA LYS A 50 -2.52 -4.72 3.37
C LYS A 50 -4.04 -4.81 3.46
N ASP A 51 -4.76 -4.56 2.38
CA ASP A 51 -6.22 -4.71 2.29
C ASP A 51 -6.63 -6.17 2.53
N GLU A 52 -5.95 -7.12 1.87
CA GLU A 52 -6.15 -8.56 2.07
C GLU A 52 -5.83 -9.00 3.50
N GLN A 53 -4.77 -8.46 4.13
CA GLN A 53 -4.49 -8.74 5.53
C GLN A 53 -5.56 -8.19 6.48
N LEU A 54 -6.17 -7.05 6.13
CA LEU A 54 -7.23 -6.44 6.92
C LEU A 54 -8.53 -7.25 6.80
N GLU A 55 -8.89 -7.66 5.58
CA GLU A 55 -10.00 -8.58 5.30
C GLU A 55 -9.79 -9.95 5.96
N ALA A 56 -8.60 -10.52 5.87
CA ALA A 56 -8.28 -11.80 6.51
C ALA A 56 -8.29 -11.69 8.05
N ALA A 57 -7.83 -10.57 8.61
CA ALA A 57 -7.94 -10.31 10.04
C ALA A 57 -9.41 -10.13 10.47
N MET A 58 -10.24 -9.52 9.61
CA MET A 58 -11.68 -9.37 9.83
C MET A 58 -12.44 -10.70 9.70
N GLU A 59 -12.02 -11.57 8.78
CA GLU A 59 -12.57 -12.93 8.63
C GLU A 59 -12.11 -13.87 9.75
N SER A 60 -10.91 -13.66 10.30
CA SER A 60 -10.31 -14.51 11.32
C SER A 60 -10.53 -14.02 12.77
N GLY A 61 -11.20 -12.89 13.00
CA GLY A 61 -11.37 -12.29 14.33
C GLY A 61 -12.67 -11.50 14.53
N ASP A 62 -13.56 -12.09 15.33
CA ASP A 62 -14.77 -11.56 15.98
C ASP A 62 -16.05 -11.33 15.14
N ALA A 63 -16.82 -12.43 14.99
CA ALA A 63 -18.26 -12.40 15.31
C ALA A 63 -18.48 -12.92 16.75
#